data_AF-A0A7S0ZLP5-F1
#
_entry.id   AF-A0A7S0ZLP5-F1
#
_cell.length_a   1.000
_cell.length_b   1.000
_cell.length_c   1.000
_cell.angle_alpha   90.00
_cell.angle_beta   90.00
_cell.angle_gamma   90.00
#
_symmetry.space_group_name_H-M   'P 1'
#
loop_
_entity.id
_entity.type
_entity.pdbx_description
1 polymer ?
#
loop_
_entity_poly.entity_id
_entity_poly.type
_entity_poly.pdbx_seq_one_letter_code
_entity_poly.pdbx_strand_id
1 'polypeptide(L)'
;IKCLPCVGGDVRCLIFHGDVLTCPVLPECEIAVGNLPYRISAALVTRLLGTPTLRRIVLLVQTEFARRLLARPGELKYDRLSVLSLAMCETVRIIDRVPPEAFD
;
A
#
# COMPACT_ATOMS: atom_id res chain seq x y z
N ILE A 1 -13.66 -2.30 -13.48
CA ILE A 1 -13.78 -1.29 -12.40
C ILE A 1 -14.83 -0.28 -12.82
N LYS A 2 -15.74 0.07 -11.91
CA LYS A 2 -16.81 1.05 -12.15
C LYS A 2 -16.59 2.28 -11.28
N CYS A 3 -16.57 3.47 -11.87
CA CYS A 3 -16.60 4.72 -11.10
C CYS A 3 -18.02 4.93 -10.57
N LEU A 4 -18.16 5.16 -9.27
CA LEU A 4 -19.40 5.38 -8.56
C LEU A 4 -19.36 6.76 -7.89
N PRO A 5 -20.50 7.44 -7.79
CA PRO A 5 -20.60 8.66 -7.01
C PRO A 5 -20.31 8.35 -5.53
N CYS A 6 -19.65 9.27 -4.83
CA CYS A 6 -19.49 9.17 -3.39
C CYS A 6 -20.86 9.17 -2.69
N VAL A 7 -21.00 8.34 -1.66
CA VAL A 7 -22.19 8.33 -0.81
C VAL A 7 -22.30 9.70 -0.13
N GLY A 8 -23.32 10.48 -0.50
CA GLY A 8 -23.51 11.87 -0.02
C GLY A 8 -23.25 12.96 -1.07
N GLY A 9 -22.86 12.61 -2.30
CA GLY A 9 -22.77 13.58 -3.41
C GLY A 9 -21.54 14.50 -3.38
N ASP A 10 -20.54 14.24 -2.53
CA ASP A 10 -19.30 15.01 -2.51
C ASP A 10 -18.48 14.72 -3.78
N VAL A 11 -18.32 15.74 -4.63
CA VAL A 11 -17.55 15.69 -5.88
C VAL A 11 -16.03 15.54 -5.67
N ARG A 12 -15.55 15.66 -4.42
CA ARG A 12 -14.13 15.48 -4.07
C ARG A 12 -13.75 14.01 -3.84
N CYS A 13 -14.72 13.09 -3.90
CA CYS A 13 -14.49 11.67 -3.72
C CYS A 13 -15.01 10.88 -4.93
N LEU A 14 -14.11 10.17 -5.59
CA LEU A 14 -14.43 9.24 -6.66
C LEU A 14 -14.27 7.82 -6.13
N ILE A 15 -15.32 7.01 -6.21
CA ILE A 15 -15.30 5.63 -5.75
C ILE A 15 -15.06 4.72 -6.93
N PHE A 16 -14.01 3.93 -6.90
CA PHE A 16 -13.73 2.91 -7.90
C PHE A 16 -14.11 1.53 -7.36
N HIS A 17 -15.21 0.97 -7.83
CA HIS A 17 -15.65 -0.36 -7.44
C HIS A 17 -15.00 -1.44 -8.31
N GLY A 18 -14.22 -2.32 -7.68
CA GLY A 18 -13.60 -3.49 -8.28
C GLY A 18 -12.36 -3.94 -7.51
N ASP A 19 -11.65 -4.91 -8.07
CA ASP A 19 -10.39 -5.41 -7.52
C ASP A 19 -9.21 -4.54 -8.01
N VAL A 20 -8.46 -3.98 -7.07
CA VAL A 20 -7.30 -3.14 -7.31
C VAL A 20 -6.17 -3.87 -8.03
N LEU A 21 -6.03 -5.19 -7.86
CA LEU A 21 -4.99 -5.98 -8.50
C LEU A 21 -5.27 -6.18 -10.00
N THR A 22 -6.54 -6.31 -10.37
CA THR A 22 -6.99 -6.48 -11.77
C THR A 22 -7.31 -5.15 -12.45
N CYS A 23 -7.16 -4.04 -11.72
CA CYS A 23 -7.24 -2.70 -12.29
C CYS A 23 -6.21 -2.54 -13.42
N PRO A 24 -6.59 -2.20 -14.66
CA PRO A 24 -5.60 -1.99 -15.72
C PRO A 24 -4.76 -0.75 -15.45
N VAL A 25 -5.40 0.34 -15.02
CA VAL A 25 -4.75 1.63 -14.75
C VAL A 25 -5.23 2.16 -13.41
N LEU A 26 -4.30 2.31 -12.45
CA LEU A 26 -4.62 2.98 -11.19
C LEU A 26 -4.88 4.46 -11.48
N PRO A 27 -5.85 5.10 -10.79
CA PRO A 27 -6.03 6.54 -10.87
C PRO A 27 -4.72 7.26 -10.57
N GLU A 28 -4.41 8.31 -11.35
CA GLU A 28 -3.23 9.12 -11.09
C GLU A 28 -3.36 9.78 -9.71
N CYS A 29 -2.35 9.57 -8.88
CA CYS A 29 -2.26 10.14 -7.55
C CYS A 29 -0.79 10.28 -7.13
N GLU A 30 -0.51 11.26 -6.28
CA GLU A 30 0.82 11.45 -5.70
C GLU A 30 0.98 10.73 -4.36
N ILE A 31 -0.13 10.43 -3.68
CA ILE A 31 -0.16 9.85 -2.34
C ILE A 31 -1.15 8.69 -2.32
N ALA A 32 -0.67 7.52 -1.90
CA ALA A 32 -1.50 6.36 -1.62
C ALA A 32 -1.59 6.14 -0.10
N VAL A 33 -2.81 6.09 0.43
CA VAL A 33 -3.08 5.76 1.83
C VAL A 33 -4.10 4.63 1.89
N GLY A 34 -3.90 3.64 2.76
CA GLY A 34 -4.89 2.59 2.93
C GLY A 34 -4.60 1.59 4.03
N ASN A 35 -5.66 0.96 4.51
CA ASN A 35 -5.59 -0.22 5.37
C ASN A 35 -5.69 -1.48 4.49
N LEU A 36 -4.59 -2.22 4.34
CA LEU A 36 -4.49 -3.27 3.34
C LEU A 36 -5.01 -4.61 3.86
N PRO A 37 -5.80 -5.35 3.05
CA PRO A 37 -6.07 -6.75 3.33
C PRO A 37 -4.75 -7.54 3.23
N TYR A 38 -4.48 -8.35 4.24
CA TYR A 38 -3.18 -9.01 4.39
C TYR A 38 -2.83 -9.95 3.22
N ARG A 39 -3.83 -10.63 2.66
CA ARG A 39 -3.65 -11.57 1.55
C ARG A 39 -3.11 -10.94 0.27
N ILE A 40 -3.41 -9.66 0.02
CA ILE A 40 -3.02 -8.97 -1.22
C ILE A 40 -1.85 -8.01 -1.04
N SER A 41 -1.34 -7.86 0.20
CA SER A 41 -0.40 -6.80 0.55
C SER A 41 0.88 -6.82 -0.29
N ALA A 42 1.44 -8.00 -0.54
CA ALA A 42 2.64 -8.17 -1.37
C ALA A 42 2.45 -7.67 -2.81
N ALA A 43 1.36 -8.10 -3.46
CA ALA A 43 1.06 -7.75 -4.84
C ALA A 43 0.74 -6.26 -4.97
N LEU A 44 -0.06 -5.71 -4.04
CA LEU A 44 -0.44 -4.32 -4.06
C LEU A 44 0.76 -3.40 -3.78
N VAL A 45 1.61 -3.70 -2.78
CA VAL A 45 2.82 -2.91 -2.51
C VAL A 45 3.77 -2.93 -3.70
N THR A 46 3.99 -4.08 -4.33
CA THR A 46 4.81 -4.17 -5.57
C THR A 46 4.27 -3.24 -6.65
N ARG A 47 2.95 -3.24 -6.84
CA ARG A 47 2.28 -2.39 -7.84
C ARG A 47 2.40 -0.90 -7.50
N LEU A 48 2.22 -0.52 -6.23
CA LEU A 48 2.35 0.87 -5.79
C LEU A 48 3.79 1.38 -5.93
N LEU A 49 4.80 0.58 -5.55
CA LEU A 49 6.21 0.92 -5.72
C LEU A 49 6.61 1.10 -7.19
N GLY A 50 5.94 0.39 -8.10
CA GLY A 50 6.14 0.54 -9.54
C GLY A 50 5.32 1.65 -10.21
N THR A 51 4.52 2.41 -9.46
CA THR A 51 3.68 3.49 -10.00
C THR A 51 4.45 4.81 -9.99
N PRO A 52 4.87 5.35 -11.16
CA PRO A 52 5.83 6.47 -11.21
C PRO A 52 5.31 7.79 -10.62
N THR A 53 4.00 7.99 -10.60
CA THR A 53 3.36 9.21 -10.07
C THR A 53 3.32 9.26 -8.55
N LEU A 54 3.48 8.12 -7.87
CA LEU A 54 3.43 8.06 -6.41
C LEU A 54 4.72 8.60 -5.79
N ARG A 55 4.56 9.61 -4.93
CA ARG A 55 5.61 10.23 -4.14
C ARG A 55 5.59 9.76 -2.68
N ARG A 56 4.45 9.24 -2.21
CA ARG A 56 4.28 8.76 -0.84
C ARG A 56 3.29 7.61 -0.74
N ILE A 57 3.65 6.60 0.03
CA ILE A 57 2.81 5.43 0.33
C ILE A 57 2.74 5.29 1.85
N VAL A 58 1.53 5.34 2.42
CA VAL A 58 1.28 5.17 3.87
C VAL A 58 0.26 4.05 4.05
N LEU A 59 0.71 2.92 4.58
CA LEU A 59 -0.12 1.72 4.64
C LEU A 59 -0.18 1.18 6.05
N LEU A 60 -1.37 0.74 6.44
CA LEU A 60 -1.57 -0.13 7.60
C LEU A 60 -1.50 -1.58 7.12
N VAL A 61 -0.56 -2.34 7.69
CA VAL A 61 -0.23 -3.72 7.33
C VAL A 61 0.14 -4.51 8.59
N GLN A 62 0.20 -5.84 8.50
CA GLN A 62 0.67 -6.66 9.64
C GLN A 62 2.11 -6.31 10.01
N THR A 63 2.42 -6.33 11.30
CA THR A 63 3.76 -6.04 11.83
C THR A 63 4.84 -6.88 11.16
N GLU A 64 4.56 -8.17 10.91
CA GLU A 64 5.51 -9.09 10.29
C GLU A 64 5.80 -8.73 8.83
N PHE A 65 4.79 -8.27 8.09
CA PHE A 65 4.92 -7.79 6.72
C PHE A 65 5.64 -6.44 6.67
N ALA A 66 5.33 -5.52 7.58
CA ALA A 66 6.06 -4.25 7.70
C ALA A 66 7.57 -4.50 7.93
N ARG A 67 7.91 -5.38 8.90
CA ARG A 67 9.30 -5.76 9.15
C ARG A 67 9.99 -6.37 7.93
N ARG A 68 9.25 -7.14 7.14
CA ARG A 68 9.77 -7.71 5.88
C ARG A 68 10.15 -6.61 4.89
N LEU A 69 9.35 -5.55 4.74
CA LEU A 69 9.69 -4.44 3.83
C LEU A 69 10.99 -3.74 4.24
N LEU A 70 11.27 -3.63 5.54
CA LEU A 70 12.49 -2.98 6.03
C LEU A 70 13.70 -3.91 6.10
N ALA A 71 13.56 -5.19 5.75
CA ALA A 71 14.60 -6.16 6.01
C ALA A 71 15.86 -5.88 5.17
N ARG A 72 17.03 -6.08 5.77
CA ARG A 72 18.35 -5.82 5.15
C ARG A 72 19.09 -7.11 4.81
N PRO A 73 20.07 -7.08 3.87
CA PRO A 73 20.88 -8.25 3.56
C PRO A 73 21.47 -8.89 4.83
N GLY A 74 21.28 -10.21 4.99
CA GLY A 74 21.70 -10.97 6.17
C GLY A 74 20.62 -11.15 7.23
N GLU A 75 19.48 -10.45 7.14
CA GLU A 75 18.34 -10.67 8.02
C GLU A 75 17.45 -11.83 7.52
N LEU A 76 16.86 -12.58 8.45
CA LEU A 76 16.04 -13.76 8.15
C LEU A 76 14.87 -13.48 7.18
N LYS A 77 14.32 -12.26 7.22
CA LYS A 77 13.16 -11.86 6.41
C LYS A 77 13.53 -11.12 5.13
N TYR A 78 14.81 -11.02 4.81
CA TYR A 78 15.26 -10.37 3.60
C TYR A 78 14.81 -11.12 2.35
N ASP A 79 14.04 -10.46 1.50
CA ASP A 79 13.45 -11.02 0.30
C ASP A 79 13.36 -10.00 -0.86
N ARG A 80 12.77 -10.43 -1.98
CA ARG A 80 12.56 -9.58 -3.16
C ARG A 80 11.81 -8.27 -2.86
N LEU A 81 10.85 -8.29 -1.93
CA LEU A 81 10.09 -7.09 -1.56
C LEU A 81 10.91 -6.13 -0.70
N SER A 82 11.76 -6.68 0.16
CA SER A 82 12.74 -5.91 0.93
C SER A 82 13.62 -5.10 -0.01
N VAL A 83 14.21 -5.78 -1.02
CA VAL A 83 15.01 -5.14 -2.08
C VAL A 83 14.23 -4.07 -2.81
N LEU A 84 13.02 -4.40 -3.30
CA LEU A 84 12.22 -3.48 -4.09
C LEU A 84 11.87 -2.23 -3.28
N SER A 85 11.42 -2.38 -2.04
CA SER A 85 11.01 -1.24 -1.23
C SER A 85 12.20 -0.34 -0.86
N LEU A 86 13.34 -0.90 -0.50
CA LEU A 86 14.54 -0.13 -0.14
C LEU A 86 15.22 0.51 -1.36
N ALA A 87 15.10 -0.09 -2.56
CA ALA A 87 15.67 0.46 -3.78
C ALA A 87 14.79 1.55 -4.42
N MET A 88 13.47 1.44 -4.28
CA MET A 88 12.52 2.35 -4.93
C MET A 88 12.11 3.53 -4.04
N CYS A 89 12.43 3.51 -2.75
CA CYS A 89 12.07 4.56 -1.81
C CYS A 89 13.30 5.16 -1.13
N GLU A 90 13.33 6.49 -1.05
CA GLU A 90 14.35 7.21 -0.27
C GLU A 90 14.27 6.86 1.22
N THR A 91 13.06 6.66 1.74
CA THR A 91 12.83 6.31 3.15
C THR A 91 11.72 5.28 3.29
N VAL A 92 12.01 4.20 4.03
CA VAL A 92 11.04 3.19 4.45
C VAL A 92 11.11 3.07 5.97
N ARG A 93 10.00 3.31 6.67
CA ARG A 93 9.95 3.27 8.13
C ARG A 93 8.58 2.79 8.64
N ILE A 94 8.60 2.16 9.81
CA ILE A 94 7.38 1.90 10.58
C ILE A 94 7.05 3.20 11.34
N ILE A 95 5.85 3.73 11.14
CA ILE A 95 5.40 4.97 11.81
C ILE A 95 4.98 4.65 13.24
N ASP A 96 4.09 3.67 13.41
CA ASP A 96 3.59 3.23 14.72
C ASP A 96 3.06 1.78 14.66
N ARG A 97 2.75 1.20 15.82
CA ARG A 97 1.99 -0.04 15.95
C ARG A 97 0.54 0.29 16.28
N VAL A 98 -0.37 -0.21 15.46
CA VAL A 98 -1.82 -0.10 15.73
C VAL A 98 -2.27 -1.34 16.51
N PRO A 99 -2.89 -1.18 17.69
CA PRO A 99 -3.32 -2.30 18.50
C PRO A 99 -4.62 -2.92 17.94
N PRO A 100 -4.91 -4.21 18.22
CA PRO A 100 -6.10 -4.88 17.69
C PRO A 100 -7.43 -4.20 18.07
N GLU A 101 -7.48 -3.52 19.22
CA GLU A 101 -8.64 -2.80 19.73
C GLU A 101 -9.03 -1.57 18.89
N ALA A 102 -8.19 -1.17 17.93
CA ALA A 102 -8.49 -0.10 16.99
C ALA A 102 -9.36 -0.54 15.79
N PHE A 103 -9.76 -1.81 15.74
CA PHE A 103 -10.59 -2.37 14.69
C PHE A 103 -11.86 -2.98 15.29
N ASP A 104 -12.99 -2.78 14.59
CA ASP A 104 -14.29 -3.39 14.91
C ASP A 104 -14.42 -4.83 14.40
#